data_AF-A0A519SR47-F1
#
_entry.id   AF-A0A519SR47-F1
#
_cell.length_a   1.000
_cell.length_b   1.000
_cell.length_c   1.000
_cell.angle_alpha   90.00
_cell.angle_beta   90.00
_cell.angle_gamma   90.00
#
_symmetry.space_group_name_H-M   'P 1'
#
loop_
_entity.id
_entity.type
_entity.pdbx_description
1 polymer ?
#
loop_
_entity_poly.entity_id
_entity_poly.type
_entity_poly.pdbx_seq_one_letter_code
_entity_poly.pdbx_strand_id
1 'polypeptide(L)'
;MDFGRLPDLRYVDFRLPPDHPDTARVLARAQPTAPTPPGLYVGCPIWTNKEWLGSYFPLGIKEPDYLHYYAQQFNSLELNTTHYRIPD
;
A
#
# COMPACT_ATOMS: atom_id res chain seq x y z
N MET A 1 10.10 0.36 -15.55
CA MET A 1 10.61 -0.32 -14.33
C MET A 1 10.74 -1.78 -14.67
N ASP A 2 11.93 -2.36 -14.55
CA ASP A 2 12.22 -3.76 -14.90
C ASP A 2 12.30 -4.65 -13.66
N PHE A 3 11.52 -4.34 -12.63
CA PHE A 3 11.56 -5.06 -11.36
C PHE A 3 11.07 -6.50 -11.55
N GLY A 4 11.88 -7.48 -11.15
CA GLY A 4 11.59 -8.89 -11.35
C GLY A 4 11.61 -9.36 -12.82
N ARG A 5 12.03 -8.50 -13.77
CA ARG A 5 12.12 -8.88 -15.18
C ARG A 5 13.32 -9.79 -15.39
N LEU A 6 13.07 -11.02 -15.80
CA LEU A 6 14.09 -11.97 -16.20
C LEU A 6 13.98 -12.24 -17.71
N PRO A 7 15.12 -12.36 -18.42
CA PRO A 7 15.12 -12.70 -19.84
C PRO A 7 14.64 -14.15 -20.09
N ASP A 8 14.71 -15.01 -19.06
CA ASP A 8 14.33 -16.42 -19.12
C ASP A 8 13.83 -16.88 -17.75
N LEU A 9 12.69 -17.57 -17.72
CA LEU A 9 12.02 -18.04 -16.50
C LEU A 9 12.26 -19.53 -16.21
N ARG A 10 12.89 -20.28 -17.12
CA ARG A 10 13.01 -21.75 -17.02
C ARG A 10 13.72 -22.25 -15.76
N TYR A 11 14.55 -21.40 -15.16
CA TYR A 11 15.35 -21.73 -13.98
C TYR A 11 14.87 -21.03 -12.71
N VAL A 12 13.70 -20.38 -12.76
CA VAL A 12 13.12 -19.73 -11.59
C VAL A 12 12.41 -20.77 -10.75
N ASP A 13 12.84 -20.90 -9.50
CA ASP A 13 12.14 -21.68 -8.49
C ASP A 13 11.02 -20.82 -7.89
N PHE A 14 9.78 -21.10 -8.25
CA PHE A 14 8.60 -20.39 -7.75
C PHE A 14 8.04 -20.97 -6.44
N ARG A 15 8.73 -21.93 -5.82
CA ARG A 15 8.32 -22.47 -4.52
C ARG A 15 8.47 -21.38 -3.46
N LEU A 16 7.43 -21.22 -2.65
CA LEU A 16 7.53 -20.42 -1.44
C LEU A 16 8.46 -21.13 -0.45
N PRO A 17 9.31 -20.40 0.28
CA PRO A 17 10.07 -20.99 1.37
C PRO A 17 9.12 -21.53 2.46
N PRO A 18 9.59 -22.45 3.31
CA PRO A 18 8.84 -22.84 4.50
C PRO A 18 8.48 -21.61 5.35
N ASP A 19 7.31 -21.66 5.98
CA ASP A 19 6.87 -20.61 6.89
C ASP A 19 7.90 -20.38 8.01
N HIS A 20 8.03 -19.11 8.44
CA HIS A 20 8.79 -18.80 9.65
C HIS A 20 8.16 -19.53 10.87
N PRO A 21 8.96 -20.05 11.83
CA PRO A 21 8.43 -20.79 12.98
C PRO A 21 7.40 -20.01 13.82
N ASP A 22 7.43 -18.68 13.75
CA ASP A 22 6.46 -17.82 14.44
C ASP A 22 5.12 -17.64 13.72
N THR A 23 5.01 -17.96 12.42
CA THR A 23 3.83 -17.67 11.61
C THR A 23 2.57 -18.26 12.23
N ALA A 24 2.59 -19.56 12.58
CA ALA A 24 1.45 -20.24 13.19
C ALA A 24 1.02 -19.59 14.51
N ARG A 25 2.00 -19.22 15.36
CA ARG A 25 1.75 -18.56 16.64
C ARG A 25 1.11 -17.18 16.47
N VAL A 26 1.56 -16.40 15.49
CA VAL A 26 1.03 -15.05 15.22
C VAL A 26 -0.39 -15.13 14.67
N LEU A 27 -0.63 -16.00 13.69
CA LEU A 27 -1.96 -16.15 13.08
C LEU A 27 -3.00 -16.70 14.06
N ALA A 28 -2.61 -17.65 14.93
CA ALA A 28 -3.50 -18.15 15.97
C ALA A 28 -3.96 -17.07 16.95
N ARG A 29 -3.11 -16.06 17.24
CA ARG A 29 -3.47 -14.91 18.08
C ARG A 29 -4.41 -13.93 17.38
N ALA A 30 -4.36 -13.87 16.05
CA ALA A 30 -5.14 -12.94 15.25
C ALA A 30 -6.53 -13.49 14.86
N GLN A 31 -6.85 -14.74 15.20
CA GLN A 31 -8.15 -15.32 14.89
C GLN A 31 -9.26 -14.56 15.62
N PRO A 32 -10.22 -13.95 14.90
CA PRO A 32 -11.32 -13.26 15.53
C PRO A 32 -12.18 -14.24 16.33
N THR A 33 -12.49 -13.90 17.58
CA THR A 33 -13.39 -14.69 18.44
C THR A 33 -14.84 -14.67 17.93
N ALA A 34 -15.17 -13.74 17.04
CA ALA A 34 -16.45 -13.62 16.36
C ALA A 34 -16.26 -13.07 14.93
N PRO A 35 -17.11 -13.46 13.96
CA PRO A 35 -17.07 -12.90 12.62
C PRO A 35 -17.49 -11.43 12.65
N THR A 36 -16.54 -10.54 12.41
CA THR A 36 -16.79 -9.12 12.14
C THR A 36 -16.85 -8.89 10.63
N PRO A 37 -17.71 -7.97 10.15
CA PRO A 37 -17.64 -7.55 8.76
C PRO A 37 -16.25 -6.96 8.46
N PRO A 38 -15.63 -7.31 7.33
CA PRO A 38 -14.31 -6.80 6.99
C PRO A 38 -14.38 -5.28 6.76
N GLY A 39 -13.41 -4.55 7.31
CA GLY A 39 -13.23 -3.14 6.98
C GLY A 39 -12.80 -3.00 5.52
N LEU A 40 -13.49 -2.14 4.76
CA LEU A 40 -13.11 -1.80 3.39
C LEU A 40 -12.37 -0.46 3.37
N TYR A 41 -11.18 -0.47 2.79
CA TYR A 41 -10.36 0.72 2.60
C TYR A 41 -10.02 0.88 1.12
N VAL A 42 -10.23 2.08 0.58
CA VAL A 42 -10.06 2.41 -0.83
C VAL A 42 -9.20 3.67 -0.96
N GLY A 43 -8.21 3.57 -1.85
CA GLY A 43 -7.18 4.56 -2.04
C GLY A 43 -6.40 4.33 -3.32
N CYS A 44 -5.36 5.13 -3.53
CA CYS A 44 -4.54 5.21 -4.73
C CYS A 44 -3.07 5.08 -4.34
N PRO A 45 -2.17 4.72 -5.27
CA PRO A 45 -0.72 4.73 -5.06
C PRO A 45 -0.09 6.11 -5.20
N ILE A 46 -0.90 7.17 -5.21
CA ILE A 46 -0.47 8.57 -5.39
C ILE A 46 -1.46 9.51 -4.71
N TRP A 47 -0.93 10.51 -4.00
CA TRP A 47 -1.70 11.61 -3.41
C TRP A 47 -1.34 12.98 -4.01
N THR A 48 -0.25 13.06 -4.79
CA THR A 48 0.30 14.29 -5.36
C THR A 48 -0.25 14.62 -6.77
N ASN A 49 -1.42 14.08 -7.14
CA ASN A 49 -1.97 14.26 -8.49
C ASN A 49 -2.47 15.70 -8.73
N LYS A 50 -1.78 16.43 -9.61
CA LYS A 50 -2.11 17.84 -9.94
C LYS A 50 -3.39 17.99 -10.77
N GLU A 51 -3.82 16.95 -11.49
CA GLU A 51 -5.06 16.97 -12.28
C GLU A 51 -6.31 17.07 -11.39
N TRP A 52 -6.17 16.79 -10.10
CA TRP A 52 -7.24 16.88 -9.13
C TRP A 52 -7.50 18.30 -8.62
N LEU A 53 -6.62 19.27 -8.93
CA LEU A 53 -6.85 20.68 -8.60
C LEU A 53 -8.10 21.21 -9.32
N GLY A 54 -9.01 21.78 -8.55
CA GLY A 54 -10.31 22.25 -9.03
C GLY A 54 -11.40 21.19 -9.16
N SER A 55 -11.10 19.92 -8.82
CA SER A 55 -12.10 18.85 -8.71
C SER A 55 -12.12 18.25 -7.29
N TYR A 56 -11.16 17.38 -6.99
CA TYR A 56 -11.02 16.74 -5.67
C TYR A 56 -10.21 17.60 -4.69
N PHE A 57 -9.35 18.49 -5.21
CA PHE A 57 -8.54 19.42 -4.43
C PHE A 57 -8.96 20.86 -4.70
N PRO A 58 -8.96 21.77 -3.70
CA PRO A 58 -9.22 23.18 -3.97
C PRO A 58 -8.17 23.78 -4.91
N LEU A 59 -8.58 24.74 -5.74
CA LEU A 59 -7.64 25.47 -6.59
C LEU A 59 -6.65 26.28 -5.73
N GLY A 60 -5.37 26.28 -6.12
CA GLY A 60 -4.34 27.10 -5.48
C GLY A 60 -3.76 26.55 -4.18
N ILE A 61 -4.13 25.33 -3.76
CA ILE A 61 -3.47 24.67 -2.62
C ILE A 61 -2.01 24.32 -2.96
N LYS A 62 -1.16 24.31 -1.93
CA LYS A 62 0.26 23.97 -2.08
C LYS A 62 0.46 22.48 -1.91
N GLU A 63 1.48 21.93 -2.56
CA GLU A 63 1.81 20.49 -2.54
C GLU A 63 1.87 19.86 -1.14
N PRO A 64 2.40 20.52 -0.08
CA PRO A 64 2.38 19.98 1.28
C PRO A 64 0.97 19.70 1.82
N ASP A 65 -0.05 20.40 1.32
CA ASP A 65 -1.43 20.24 1.75
C ASP A 65 -2.17 19.12 1.00
N TYR A 66 -1.58 18.55 -0.06
CA TYR A 66 -2.30 17.58 -0.90
C TYR A 66 -2.69 16.33 -0.12
N LEU A 67 -1.82 15.84 0.78
CA LEU A 67 -2.11 14.68 1.61
C LEU A 67 -3.31 14.93 2.54
N HIS A 68 -3.44 16.16 3.05
CA HIS A 68 -4.57 16.55 3.89
C HIS A 68 -5.89 16.44 3.11
N TYR A 69 -5.95 16.99 1.90
CA TYR A 69 -7.16 16.92 1.07
C TYR A 69 -7.41 15.51 0.52
N TYR A 70 -6.36 14.77 0.22
CA TYR A 70 -6.46 13.36 -0.17
C TYR A 70 -7.17 12.52 0.88
N ALA A 71 -6.77 12.66 2.15
CA ALA A 71 -7.34 11.92 3.28
C ALA A 71 -8.81 12.27 3.59
N GLN A 72 -9.34 13.35 3.00
CA GLN A 72 -10.77 13.67 3.09
C GLN A 72 -11.62 12.87 2.09
N GLN A 73 -11.01 12.36 1.01
CA GLN A 73 -11.70 11.63 -0.05
C GLN A 73 -11.47 10.11 0.06
N PHE A 74 -10.27 9.70 0.51
CA PHE A 74 -9.84 8.32 0.58
C PHE A 74 -9.39 7.94 1.98
N ASN A 75 -9.60 6.68 2.36
CA ASN A 75 -9.26 6.16 3.69
C ASN A 75 -8.06 5.19 3.67
N SER A 76 -7.41 5.01 2.52
CA SER A 76 -6.11 4.36 2.42
C SER A 76 -5.20 5.04 1.39
N LEU A 77 -3.91 4.74 1.47
CA LEU A 77 -2.86 5.23 0.58
C LEU A 77 -1.81 4.13 0.44
N GLU A 78 -1.42 3.79 -0.79
CA GLU A 78 -0.30 2.89 -1.04
C GLU A 78 0.99 3.70 -1.12
N LEU A 79 2.01 3.29 -0.36
CA LEU A 79 3.32 3.93 -0.29
C LEU A 79 4.43 2.92 -0.58
N ASN A 80 5.38 3.33 -1.40
CA ASN A 80 6.59 2.57 -1.71
C ASN A 80 7.87 3.23 -1.18
N THR A 81 7.77 4.26 -0.32
CA THR A 81 8.93 5.02 0.19
C THR A 81 10.01 4.12 0.79
N THR A 82 9.62 3.14 1.61
CA THR A 82 10.53 2.21 2.29
C THR A 82 11.32 1.32 1.34
N HIS A 83 10.90 1.19 0.08
CA HIS A 83 11.67 0.52 -0.95
C HIS A 83 12.95 1.30 -1.32
N TYR A 84 12.87 2.63 -1.31
CA TYR A 84 13.98 3.52 -1.68
C TYR A 84 14.76 4.02 -0.47
N ARG A 85 14.06 4.30 0.64
CA ARG A 85 14.65 4.78 1.89
C ARG A 85 13.72 4.52 3.07
N ILE A 86 14.27 4.10 4.19
CA ILE A 86 13.53 4.16 5.45
C ILE A 86 13.38 5.66 5.83
N PRO A 87 12.15 6.16 6.08
CA PRO A 87 11.93 7.52 6.57
C PRO A 87 12.59 7.73 7.94
N ASP A 88 13.00 8.98 8.24
CA ASP A 88 13.55 9.34 9.56
C ASP A 88 12.45 9.44 10.64
#